data_AF-A0A1V6TCI1-F1
#
_entry.id   AF-A0A1V6TCI1-F1
#
_cell.length_a   1.000
_cell.length_b   1.000
_cell.length_c   1.000
_cell.angle_alpha   90.00
_cell.angle_beta   90.00
_cell.angle_gamma   90.00
#
_symmetry.space_group_name_H-M   'P 1'
#
loop_
_entity.id
_entity.type
_entity.pdbx_description
1 polymer ?
#
loop_
_entity_poly.entity_id
_entity_poly.type
_entity_poly.pdbx_seq_one_letter_code
_entity_poly.pdbx_strand_id
1 'polypeptide(L)'
;MINPQDRFWSEGQNYRGPSENPSTDTYCNVWDWDQLRMVKVKGTAKLFPPEEDRELSILARFVDYLSPEVRAITVDDDGLLTGVSTDLKEDDTLFPAYIPFSLCRSLADCRTIQYSKLQELDRLGPFIDLVSYENEPGVPQKVVFKFNVF
;
A
#
# COMPACT_ATOMS: atom_id res chain seq x y z
N MET A 1 -13.01 9.22 6.20
CA MET A 1 -12.93 7.78 5.88
C MET A 1 -12.81 7.73 4.36
N ILE A 2 -11.67 7.27 3.83
CA ILE A 2 -11.48 7.14 2.38
C ILE A 2 -12.66 6.33 1.82
N ASN A 3 -13.16 6.70 0.64
CA ASN A 3 -14.06 5.80 -0.08
C ASN A 3 -13.31 4.47 -0.20
N PRO A 4 -13.85 3.31 0.25
CA PRO A 4 -13.11 2.05 0.19
C PRO A 4 -12.50 1.72 -1.19
N GLN A 5 -13.02 2.35 -2.25
CA GLN A 5 -12.48 2.32 -3.61
C GLN A 5 -11.10 2.97 -3.76
N ASP A 6 -10.75 3.96 -2.92
CA ASP A 6 -9.46 4.67 -2.94
C ASP A 6 -8.43 4.05 -1.98
N ARG A 7 -8.71 2.88 -1.37
CA ARG A 7 -7.78 2.15 -0.48
C ARG A 7 -6.55 1.62 -1.20
N PHE A 8 -6.66 1.35 -2.50
CA PHE A 8 -5.58 0.76 -3.27
C PHE A 8 -5.08 1.72 -4.33
N TRP A 9 -3.78 1.69 -4.58
CA TRP A 9 -3.14 2.40 -5.69
C TRP A 9 -2.23 1.45 -6.45
N SER A 10 -2.34 1.43 -7.78
CA SER A 10 -1.54 0.58 -8.65
C SER A 10 -0.40 1.37 -9.30
N GLU A 11 0.76 0.75 -9.43
CA GLU A 11 1.86 1.23 -10.28
C GLU A 11 1.65 0.91 -11.77
N GLY A 12 0.58 0.19 -12.10
CA GLY A 12 0.28 -0.26 -13.45
C GLY A 12 0.88 -1.64 -13.78
N GLN A 13 0.54 -2.12 -14.98
CA GLN A 13 0.85 -3.47 -15.44
C GLN A 13 2.28 -3.56 -15.99
N ASN A 14 3.06 -4.53 -15.49
CA ASN A 14 4.42 -4.82 -15.93
C ASN A 14 4.45 -6.14 -16.71
N TYR A 15 4.43 -6.05 -18.04
CA TYR A 15 4.43 -7.20 -18.94
C TYR A 15 5.85 -7.72 -19.20
N ARG A 16 6.09 -9.02 -19.02
CA ARG A 16 7.37 -9.68 -19.37
C ARG A 16 7.35 -10.20 -20.82
N GLY A 17 6.87 -9.37 -21.74
CA GLY A 17 6.67 -9.71 -23.14
C GLY A 17 5.65 -8.79 -23.81
N PRO A 18 5.22 -9.10 -25.04
CA PRO A 18 4.15 -8.36 -25.72
C PRO A 18 2.84 -8.45 -24.94
N SER A 19 2.18 -7.32 -24.68
CA SER A 19 0.90 -7.27 -23.96
C SER A 19 -0.25 -7.86 -24.78
N GLU A 20 -0.11 -7.92 -26.11
CA GLU A 20 -1.10 -8.52 -27.02
C GLU A 20 -1.14 -10.05 -26.91
N ASN A 21 -0.10 -10.67 -26.36
CA ASN A 21 -0.11 -12.10 -26.08
C ASN A 21 -0.78 -12.34 -24.71
N PRO A 22 -1.96 -12.97 -24.66
CA PRO A 22 -2.71 -13.19 -23.43
C PRO A 22 -1.98 -14.07 -22.41
N SER A 23 -1.01 -14.88 -22.87
CA SER A 23 -0.20 -15.76 -22.01
C SER A 23 1.08 -15.10 -21.47
N THR A 24 1.33 -13.83 -21.80
CA THR A 24 2.48 -13.11 -21.27
C THR A 24 2.38 -12.99 -19.76
N ASP A 25 3.45 -13.37 -19.06
CA ASP A 25 3.56 -13.19 -17.62
C ASP A 25 3.53 -11.68 -17.29
N THR A 26 2.63 -11.31 -16.39
CA THR A 26 2.41 -9.92 -15.99
C THR A 26 2.31 -9.82 -14.48
N TYR A 27 2.79 -8.71 -13.94
CA TYR A 27 2.55 -8.37 -12.54
C TYR A 27 2.21 -6.89 -12.37
N CYS A 28 1.49 -6.59 -11.31
CA CYS A 28 1.19 -5.23 -10.88
C CYS A 28 1.61 -5.10 -9.42
N ASN A 29 2.24 -3.99 -9.07
CA ASN A 29 2.51 -3.68 -7.68
C ASN A 29 1.38 -2.78 -7.17
N VAL A 30 0.69 -3.24 -6.13
CA VAL A 30 -0.45 -2.51 -5.56
C VAL A 30 -0.11 -2.08 -4.13
N TRP A 31 -0.22 -0.80 -3.87
CA TRP A 31 -0.12 -0.20 -2.55
C TRP A 31 -1.44 -0.32 -1.80
N ASP A 32 -1.41 -0.84 -0.57
CA ASP A 32 -2.55 -0.84 0.36
C ASP A 32 -2.35 0.25 1.41
N TRP A 33 -3.23 1.27 1.40
CA TRP A 33 -3.17 2.40 2.33
C TRP A 33 -3.44 2.01 3.79
N ASP A 34 -4.21 0.94 4.04
CA ASP A 34 -4.53 0.53 5.41
C ASP A 34 -3.40 -0.27 6.03
N GLN A 35 -2.72 -1.08 5.22
CA GLN A 35 -1.60 -1.92 5.68
C GLN A 35 -0.22 -1.27 5.45
N LEU A 36 -0.18 -0.13 4.75
CA LEU A 36 1.02 0.66 4.44
C LEU A 36 2.15 -0.17 3.84
N ARG A 37 1.80 -1.04 2.89
CA ARG A 37 2.73 -1.92 2.19
C ARG A 37 2.34 -2.12 0.74
N MET A 38 3.31 -2.52 -0.08
CA MET A 38 3.02 -3.06 -1.41
C MET A 38 2.79 -4.56 -1.37
N VAL A 39 1.85 -5.00 -2.20
CA VAL A 39 1.66 -6.42 -2.53
C VAL A 39 1.73 -6.56 -4.05
N LYS A 40 2.62 -7.44 -4.51
CA LYS A 40 2.77 -7.77 -5.92
C LYS A 40 1.70 -8.78 -6.34
N VAL A 41 0.88 -8.43 -7.32
CA VAL A 41 -0.13 -9.32 -7.90
C VAL A 41 0.40 -9.86 -9.21
N LYS A 42 0.54 -11.18 -9.34
CA LYS A 42 1.08 -11.87 -10.53
C LYS A 42 0.00 -12.66 -11.24
N GLY A 43 0.09 -12.73 -12.57
CA GLY A 43 -0.80 -13.49 -13.43
C GLY A 43 -0.40 -13.29 -14.88
N THR A 44 -1.39 -13.18 -15.77
CA THR A 44 -1.17 -13.09 -17.21
C THR A 44 -1.70 -11.77 -17.78
N ALA A 45 -1.23 -11.38 -18.96
CA ALA A 45 -1.73 -10.22 -19.69
C ALA A 45 -3.24 -10.29 -19.99
N LYS A 46 -3.80 -11.50 -20.09
CA LYS A 46 -5.25 -11.69 -20.23
C LYS A 46 -6.03 -11.14 -19.04
N LEU A 47 -5.50 -11.31 -17.83
CA LEU A 47 -6.14 -10.84 -16.61
C LEU A 47 -5.91 -9.35 -16.36
N PHE A 48 -4.76 -8.84 -16.78
CA PHE A 48 -4.35 -7.45 -16.59
C PHE A 48 -4.25 -6.74 -17.94
N PRO A 49 -5.37 -6.30 -18.53
CA PRO A 49 -5.33 -5.48 -19.75
C PRO A 49 -4.79 -4.07 -19.43
N PRO A 50 -4.20 -3.37 -20.41
CA PRO A 50 -3.53 -2.09 -20.16
C PRO A 50 -4.48 -0.93 -19.83
N GLU A 51 -5.78 -1.07 -20.10
CA GLU A 51 -6.77 -0.01 -19.86
C GLU A 51 -7.55 -0.14 -18.54
N GLU A 52 -7.34 -1.21 -17.75
CA GLU A 52 -8.12 -1.48 -16.53
C GLU A 52 -7.25 -1.92 -15.35
N ASP A 53 -7.40 -1.24 -14.21
CA ASP A 53 -6.70 -1.56 -12.95
C ASP A 53 -7.35 -2.75 -12.21
N ARG A 54 -7.45 -3.90 -12.86
CA ARG A 54 -8.12 -5.10 -12.31
C ARG A 54 -7.44 -5.64 -11.06
N GLU A 55 -6.13 -5.44 -10.93
CA GLU A 55 -5.35 -5.83 -9.77
C GLU A 55 -5.89 -5.24 -8.46
N LEU A 56 -6.49 -4.04 -8.48
CA LEU A 56 -7.05 -3.40 -7.29
C LEU A 56 -8.21 -4.23 -6.73
N SER A 57 -9.15 -4.60 -7.61
CA SER A 57 -10.30 -5.44 -7.26
C SER A 57 -9.88 -6.86 -6.90
N ILE A 58 -8.82 -7.37 -7.53
CA ILE A 58 -8.29 -8.70 -7.23
C ILE A 58 -7.71 -8.72 -5.82
N LEU A 59 -6.80 -7.80 -5.50
CA LEU A 59 -6.14 -7.74 -4.20
C LEU A 59 -7.14 -7.47 -3.07
N ALA A 60 -8.11 -6.58 -3.28
CA ALA A 60 -9.15 -6.24 -2.30
C ALA A 60 -9.89 -7.47 -1.74
N ARG A 61 -10.04 -8.54 -2.54
CA ARG A 61 -10.71 -9.79 -2.11
C ARG A 61 -9.90 -10.59 -1.09
N PHE A 62 -8.58 -10.44 -1.08
CA PHE A 62 -7.68 -11.31 -0.33
C PHE A 62 -6.89 -10.60 0.76
N VAL A 63 -6.56 -9.31 0.58
CA VAL A 63 -5.52 -8.61 1.35
C VAL A 63 -5.75 -8.60 2.86
N ASP A 64 -7.00 -8.56 3.32
CA ASP A 64 -7.35 -8.56 4.75
C ASP A 64 -7.17 -9.94 5.41
N TYR A 65 -7.04 -10.99 4.59
CA TYR A 65 -6.80 -12.37 5.02
C TYR A 65 -5.35 -12.80 4.81
N LEU A 66 -4.53 -12.00 4.12
CA LEU A 66 -3.13 -12.31 3.89
C LEU A 66 -2.29 -12.05 5.15
N SER A 67 -1.33 -12.93 5.41
CA SER A 67 -0.30 -12.66 6.42
C SER A 67 0.45 -11.35 6.09
N PRO A 68 0.85 -10.56 7.10
CA PRO A 68 1.74 -9.40 6.92
C PRO A 68 3.08 -9.74 6.25
N GLU A 69 3.49 -11.01 6.25
CA GLU A 69 4.74 -11.47 5.63
C GLU A 69 4.62 -11.70 4.11
N VAL A 70 3.40 -11.83 3.58
CA VAL A 70 3.15 -12.03 2.14
C VAL A 70 3.57 -10.78 1.36
N ARG A 71 4.41 -10.98 0.34
CA ARG A 71 4.93 -9.93 -0.56
C ARG A 71 4.33 -10.02 -1.94
N ALA A 72 3.99 -11.23 -2.38
CA ALA A 72 3.31 -11.41 -3.65
C ALA A 72 2.20 -12.45 -3.57
N ILE A 73 1.19 -12.27 -4.40
CA ILE A 73 0.15 -13.24 -4.71
C ILE A 73 0.22 -13.61 -6.19
N THR A 74 -0.13 -14.85 -6.50
CA THR A 74 -0.31 -15.32 -7.87
C THR A 74 -1.76 -15.71 -8.06
N VAL A 75 -2.35 -15.27 -9.16
CA VAL A 75 -3.75 -15.55 -9.50
C VAL A 75 -3.86 -16.18 -10.89
N ASP A 76 -4.90 -16.97 -11.09
CA ASP A 76 -5.27 -17.49 -12.42
C ASP A 76 -6.08 -16.49 -13.24
N ASP A 77 -6.46 -16.87 -14.46
CA ASP A 77 -7.24 -16.03 -15.38
C ASP A 77 -8.66 -15.67 -14.87
N ASP A 78 -9.16 -16.37 -13.85
CA ASP A 78 -10.43 -16.06 -13.17
C ASP A 78 -10.20 -15.14 -11.94
N GLY A 79 -8.94 -14.77 -11.70
CA GLY A 79 -8.50 -13.96 -10.58
C GLY A 79 -8.54 -14.71 -9.24
N LEU A 80 -8.54 -16.04 -9.24
CA LEU A 80 -8.51 -16.84 -8.01
C LEU A 80 -7.06 -17.01 -7.55
N LEU A 81 -6.86 -17.00 -6.23
CA LEU A 81 -5.55 -17.14 -5.62
C LEU A 81 -5.00 -18.56 -5.85
N THR A 82 -3.88 -18.68 -6.54
CA THR A 82 -3.18 -19.95 -6.80
C THR A 82 -1.87 -20.08 -6.01
N GLY A 83 -1.33 -18.97 -5.50
CA GLY A 83 -0.11 -19.00 -4.69
C GLY A 83 0.16 -17.70 -3.94
N VAL A 84 0.99 -17.80 -2.91
CA VAL A 84 1.52 -16.67 -2.14
C VAL A 84 3.03 -16.81 -2.01
N SER A 85 3.74 -15.68 -1.91
CA SER A 85 5.19 -15.63 -1.72
C SER A 85 5.53 -14.67 -0.58
N THR A 86 6.48 -15.06 0.25
CA THR A 86 7.05 -14.26 1.33
C THR A 86 8.50 -13.84 1.01
N ASP A 87 8.95 -14.00 -0.24
CA ASP A 87 10.29 -13.61 -0.65
C ASP A 87 10.45 -12.08 -0.59
N LEU A 88 11.42 -11.62 0.21
CA LEU A 88 11.72 -10.21 0.39
C LEU A 88 12.20 -9.53 -0.90
N LYS A 89 12.71 -10.28 -1.88
CA LYS A 89 13.07 -9.73 -3.19
C LYS A 89 11.86 -9.26 -4.00
N GLU A 90 10.65 -9.65 -3.57
CA GLU A 90 9.40 -9.27 -4.21
C GLU A 90 8.72 -8.09 -3.51
N ASP A 91 9.30 -7.63 -2.40
CA ASP A 91 8.84 -6.45 -1.68
C ASP A 91 9.35 -5.17 -2.37
N ASP A 92 8.49 -4.57 -3.18
CA ASP A 92 8.76 -3.29 -3.86
C ASP A 92 8.27 -2.08 -3.03
N THR A 93 8.03 -2.24 -1.72
CA THR A 93 7.58 -1.15 -0.85
C THR A 93 8.56 0.04 -0.90
N LEU A 94 8.12 1.13 -1.53
CA LEU A 94 8.95 2.27 -1.92
C LEU A 94 9.58 3.03 -0.74
N PHE A 95 8.91 3.05 0.41
CA PHE A 95 9.39 3.76 1.60
C PHE A 95 8.92 3.06 2.88
N PRO A 96 9.72 3.12 3.95
CA PRO A 96 9.24 2.76 5.27
C PRO A 96 8.25 3.83 5.72
N ALA A 97 6.96 3.48 5.78
CA ALA A 97 5.92 4.38 6.29
C ALA A 97 6.25 4.90 7.71
N TYR A 98 6.99 4.10 8.48
CA TYR A 98 7.53 4.46 9.78
C TYR A 98 9.04 4.30 9.81
N ILE A 99 9.75 5.42 9.75
CA ILE A 99 11.20 5.42 10.01
C ILE A 99 11.39 5.24 11.52
N PRO A 100 12.14 4.21 11.97
CA PRO A 100 12.46 4.04 13.37
C PRO A 100 13.09 5.31 13.95
N PHE A 101 12.64 5.72 15.13
CA PHE A 101 13.17 6.90 15.82
C PHE A 101 14.69 6.87 15.98
N SER A 102 15.27 5.66 16.12
CA SER A 102 16.72 5.44 16.22
C SER A 102 17.51 5.87 14.97
N LEU A 103 16.87 6.02 13.81
CA LEU A 103 17.51 6.48 12.59
C LEU A 103 17.55 8.02 12.49
N CYS A 104 16.81 8.74 13.34
CA CYS A 104 16.83 10.20 13.38
C CYS A 104 18.09 10.70 14.11
N ARG A 105 18.94 11.48 13.41
CA ARG A 105 20.23 11.97 13.96
C ARG A 105 20.08 12.95 15.12
N SER A 106 19.07 13.82 15.08
CA SER A 106 18.70 14.72 16.17
C SER A 106 17.28 15.21 15.95
N LEU A 107 16.53 15.27 17.04
CA LEU A 107 15.17 15.78 17.13
C LEU A 107 15.07 16.89 18.19
N ALA A 108 16.23 17.44 18.61
CA ALA A 108 16.29 18.56 19.53
C ALA A 108 15.39 19.69 19.01
N ASP A 109 14.61 20.27 19.92
CA ASP A 109 13.68 21.37 19.68
C ASP A 109 12.52 21.06 18.71
N CYS A 110 12.37 19.82 18.26
CA CYS A 110 11.22 19.38 17.48
C CYS A 110 10.11 18.85 18.41
N ARG A 111 8.89 19.35 18.26
CA ARG A 111 7.73 18.72 18.90
C ARG A 111 7.49 17.37 18.24
N THR A 112 7.58 16.30 19.03
CA THR A 112 7.33 14.93 18.57
C THR A 112 5.96 14.45 19.05
N ILE A 113 5.30 13.64 18.23
CA ILE A 113 4.04 12.99 18.57
C ILE A 113 4.22 11.51 18.26
N GLN A 114 3.82 10.64 19.20
CA GLN A 114 3.80 9.21 18.94
C GLN A 114 2.71 8.90 17.92
N TYR A 115 3.05 8.17 16.86
CA TYR A 115 2.08 7.82 15.82
C TYR A 115 0.85 7.08 16.38
N SER A 116 1.05 6.22 17.39
CA SER A 116 -0.04 5.52 18.08
C SER A 116 -1.04 6.43 18.81
N LYS A 117 -0.74 7.72 18.98
CA LYS A 117 -1.65 8.73 19.54
C LYS A 117 -2.43 9.49 18.46
N LEU A 118 -2.09 9.29 17.19
CA LEU A 118 -2.82 9.87 16.07
C LEU A 118 -4.06 9.02 15.79
N GLN A 119 -5.20 9.68 15.71
CA GLN A 119 -6.45 9.09 15.26
C GLN A 119 -6.78 9.67 13.88
N GLU A 120 -6.87 8.81 12.88
CA GLU A 120 -7.32 9.19 11.54
C GLU A 120 -8.75 9.74 11.60
N LEU A 121 -8.95 10.95 11.10
CA LEU A 121 -10.25 11.58 10.90
C LEU A 121 -10.68 11.47 9.44
N ASP A 122 -9.74 11.67 8.53
CA ASP A 122 -9.96 11.55 7.09
C ASP A 122 -8.64 11.31 6.36
N ARG A 123 -8.70 11.01 5.07
CA ARG A 123 -7.51 11.02 4.20
C ARG A 123 -7.74 12.00 3.07
N LEU A 124 -6.83 12.97 2.96
CA LEU A 124 -6.96 14.10 2.03
C LEU A 124 -6.38 13.77 0.65
N GLY A 125 -5.65 12.67 0.53
CA GLY A 125 -5.10 12.17 -0.72
C GLY A 125 -4.02 11.11 -0.46
N PRO A 126 -3.36 10.62 -1.53
CA PRO A 126 -2.24 9.71 -1.41
C PRO A 126 -1.21 10.25 -0.42
N PHE A 127 -0.84 9.43 0.57
CA PHE A 127 0.17 9.75 1.58
C PHE A 127 -0.16 10.93 2.51
N ILE A 128 -1.43 11.37 2.56
CA ILE A 128 -1.84 12.55 3.34
C ILE A 128 -3.10 12.24 4.13
N ASP A 129 -2.95 12.15 5.45
CA ASP A 129 -4.03 11.90 6.39
C ASP A 129 -4.38 13.17 7.16
N LEU A 130 -5.68 13.40 7.36
CA LEU A 130 -6.16 14.32 8.39
C LEU A 130 -6.29 13.52 9.69
N VAL A 131 -5.49 13.88 10.68
CA VAL A 131 -5.45 13.17 11.97
C VAL A 131 -5.78 14.11 13.12
N SER A 132 -6.16 13.52 14.24
CA SER A 132 -6.27 14.20 15.53
C SER A 132 -5.43 13.54 16.60
N TYR A 133 -5.00 14.33 17.59
CA TYR A 133 -4.33 13.84 18.78
C TYR A 133 -4.61 14.77 19.96
N GLU A 134 -4.45 14.27 21.17
CA GLU A 134 -4.46 15.10 22.38
C GLU A 134 -3.05 15.57 22.69
N ASN A 135 -2.86 16.88 22.87
CA ASN A 135 -1.60 17.43 23.35
C ASN A 135 -1.41 17.19 24.86
N GLU A 136 -0.27 17.60 25.43
CA GLU A 136 0.03 17.43 26.86
C GLU A 136 -1.08 17.94 27.81
N PRO A 137 -1.72 19.10 27.58
CA PRO A 137 -2.87 19.54 28.37
C PRO A 137 -4.21 18.86 28.01
N GLY A 138 -4.22 17.80 27.20
CA GLY A 138 -5.44 17.06 26.82
C GLY A 138 -6.35 17.78 25.83
N VAL A 139 -5.84 18.81 25.15
CA VAL A 139 -6.62 19.59 24.17
C VAL A 139 -6.52 18.89 22.81
N PRO A 140 -7.66 18.52 22.19
CA PRO A 140 -7.66 17.94 20.85
C PRO A 140 -7.05 18.89 19.83
N GLN A 141 -6.10 18.39 19.06
CA GLN A 141 -5.49 19.06 17.92
C GLN A 141 -5.88 18.32 16.65
N LYS A 142 -6.03 19.05 15.55
CA LYS A 142 -6.16 18.48 14.21
C LYS A 142 -4.95 18.90 13.38
N VAL A 143 -4.33 17.94 12.72
CA VAL A 143 -3.14 18.18 11.89
C VAL A 143 -3.22 17.35 10.62
N VAL A 144 -2.49 17.80 9.61
CA VAL A 144 -2.24 17.00 8.41
C VAL A 144 -0.98 16.19 8.65
N PHE A 145 -1.10 14.87 8.61
CA PHE A 145 0.01 13.94 8.64
C PHE A 145 0.36 13.58 7.20
N LYS A 146 1.61 13.82 6.79
CA LYS A 146 2.09 13.48 5.47
C LYS A 146 3.19 12.43 5.59
N PHE A 147 3.03 11.28 4.92
CA PHE A 147 4.11 10.29 4.85
C PHE A 147 5.27 10.88 4.05
N ASN A 148 6.49 10.57 4.47
CA ASN A 148 7.69 11.04 3.79
C ASN A 148 7.98 10.12 2.60
N VAL A 149 7.42 10.48 1.45
CA VAL A 149 7.50 9.72 0.20
C VAL A 149 8.40 10.49 -0.75
N PHE A 150 9.65 10.01 -0.87
CA PHE A 150 10.76 10.60 -1.63
C PHE A 150 11.23 11.99 -1.19
#